data_AF-A0A0D0QMH9-F1
#
_entry.id   AF-A0A0D0QMH9-F1
#
_cell.length_a   1.000
_cell.length_b   1.000
_cell.length_c   1.000
_cell.angle_alpha   90.00
_cell.angle_beta   90.00
_cell.angle_gamma   90.00
#
_symmetry.space_group_name_H-M   'P 1'
#
loop_
_entity.id
_entity.type
_entity.pdbx_description
1 polymer ?
#
loop_
_entity_poly.entity_id
_entity_poly.type
_entity_poly.pdbx_seq_one_letter_code
_entity_poly.pdbx_strand_id
1 'polypeptide(L)'
;MIQLQGILDGGDFYEELEDDNRVKRLFLIRVEKGSKQDVVEILKNLFPTDDVLVSEGKDILLLKYLDKKEKSFTQMIRDTVEGESYCTIQISVSLPFIEWKELFEAGSQVRTALEIGHFFMKNSKILNTKI
;
A
#
# COMPACT_ATOMS: atom_id res chain seq x y z
N MET A 1 9.82 -2.08 16.65
CA MET A 1 8.86 -3.21 16.52
C MET A 1 7.47 -2.60 16.55
N ILE A 2 6.75 -2.66 15.44
CA ILE A 2 5.35 -2.24 15.40
C ILE A 2 4.54 -3.45 15.84
N GLN A 3 3.73 -3.28 16.88
CA GLN A 3 2.79 -4.31 17.32
C GLN A 3 1.66 -4.41 16.29
N LEU A 4 1.71 -5.44 15.45
CA LEU A 4 0.62 -5.91 14.58
C LEU A 4 -0.57 -6.49 15.38
N GLN A 5 -0.64 -6.24 16.69
CA GLN A 5 -1.55 -6.88 17.64
C GLN A 5 -3.02 -6.65 17.26
N GLY A 6 -3.36 -5.47 16.71
CA GLY A 6 -4.73 -5.16 16.32
C GLY A 6 -5.23 -5.88 15.05
N ILE A 7 -4.36 -6.51 14.26
CA ILE A 7 -4.75 -7.32 13.09
C ILE A 7 -4.83 -8.82 13.46
N LEU A 8 -4.24 -9.20 14.60
CA LEU A 8 -4.05 -10.59 15.01
C LEU A 8 -4.94 -11.01 16.19
N ASP A 9 -5.65 -10.08 16.83
CA ASP A 9 -6.62 -10.39 17.88
C ASP A 9 -7.92 -10.92 17.22
N GLY A 10 -7.89 -12.22 16.95
CA GLY A 10 -8.91 -12.95 16.22
C GLY A 10 -10.31 -12.92 16.82
N GLY A 11 -11.28 -12.95 15.91
CA GLY A 11 -12.69 -13.24 16.17
C GLY A 11 -13.45 -13.15 14.85
N ASP A 12 -13.77 -14.31 14.27
CA ASP A 12 -14.80 -14.53 13.24
C ASP A 12 -14.62 -14.01 11.79
N PHE A 13 -13.48 -13.42 11.40
CA PHE A 13 -13.23 -13.03 10.00
C PHE A 13 -12.64 -14.14 9.09
N TYR A 14 -12.50 -15.38 9.59
CA TYR A 14 -11.66 -16.40 8.97
C TYR A 14 -12.37 -17.38 8.02
N GLU A 15 -13.70 -17.40 7.91
CA GLU A 15 -14.39 -18.49 7.19
C GLU A 15 -15.05 -18.13 5.84
N GLU A 16 -15.10 -16.86 5.41
CA GLU A 16 -15.92 -16.49 4.23
C GLU A 16 -15.20 -15.71 3.10
N LEU A 17 -13.93 -16.00 2.83
CA LEU A 17 -13.23 -15.38 1.66
C LEU A 17 -12.41 -16.39 0.83
N GLU A 18 -12.90 -17.63 0.67
CA GLU A 18 -12.41 -18.53 -0.38
C GLU A 18 -13.13 -18.26 -1.70
N ASP A 19 -12.76 -17.14 -2.34
CA ASP A 19 -13.06 -16.91 -3.75
C ASP A 19 -11.82 -17.36 -4.55
N ASP A 20 -11.85 -18.59 -5.11
CA ASP A 20 -10.72 -19.37 -5.69
C ASP A 20 -9.91 -18.61 -6.79
N ASN A 21 -10.44 -17.50 -7.28
CA ASN A 21 -9.82 -16.65 -8.29
C ASN A 21 -9.24 -15.32 -7.79
N ARG A 22 -9.33 -15.04 -6.48
CA ARG A 22 -8.82 -13.80 -5.88
C ARG A 22 -7.45 -13.99 -5.24
N VAL A 23 -6.63 -12.95 -5.37
CA VAL A 23 -5.32 -12.84 -4.72
C VAL A 23 -5.30 -11.59 -3.84
N LYS A 24 -4.56 -11.66 -2.75
CA LYS A 24 -4.31 -10.52 -1.87
C LYS A 24 -3.10 -9.75 -2.40
N ARG A 25 -3.15 -8.42 -2.36
CA ARG A 25 -2.00 -7.54 -2.56
C ARG A 25 -1.94 -6.50 -1.47
N LEU A 26 -0.74 -6.25 -0.98
CA LEU A 26 -0.48 -5.19 -0.02
C LEU A 26 0.14 -4.00 -0.75
N PHE A 27 -0.42 -2.83 -0.52
CA PHE A 27 0.07 -1.55 -1.00
C PHE A 27 0.58 -0.75 0.19
N LEU A 28 1.77 -0.16 0.06
CA LEU A 28 2.30 0.81 1.02
C LEU A 28 2.36 2.17 0.31
N ILE A 29 1.58 3.11 0.80
CA ILE A 29 1.42 4.45 0.27
C ILE A 29 2.03 5.43 1.27
N ARG A 30 3.13 6.07 0.89
CA ARG A 30 3.79 7.11 1.69
C ARG A 30 3.42 8.48 1.18
N VAL A 31 2.92 9.34 2.07
CA VAL A 31 2.63 10.75 1.76
C VAL A 31 3.90 11.58 1.92
N GLU A 32 4.46 12.05 0.81
CA GLU A 32 5.66 12.89 0.79
C GLU A 32 5.32 14.36 1.06
N LYS A 33 4.20 14.82 0.53
CA LYS A 33 3.69 16.19 0.69
C LYS A 33 2.16 16.18 0.74
N GLY A 34 1.58 17.04 1.57
CA GLY A 34 0.13 17.22 1.69
C GLY A 34 -0.45 16.55 2.94
N SER A 35 -1.78 16.48 2.99
CA SER A 35 -2.54 15.94 4.13
C SER A 35 -2.74 14.44 3.99
N LYS A 36 -2.23 13.67 4.94
CA LYS A 36 -2.47 12.21 5.00
C LYS A 36 -3.95 11.88 5.20
N GLN A 37 -4.69 12.71 5.94
CA GLN A 37 -6.12 12.48 6.20
C GLN A 37 -6.91 12.50 4.89
N ASP A 38 -6.63 13.47 4.01
CA ASP A 38 -7.25 13.59 2.70
C ASP A 38 -6.96 12.35 1.85
N VAL A 39 -5.71 11.85 1.86
CA VAL A 39 -5.35 10.61 1.17
C VAL A 39 -6.13 9.41 1.72
N VAL A 40 -6.30 9.29 3.04
CA VAL A 40 -7.09 8.22 3.64
C VAL A 40 -8.56 8.31 3.24
N GLU A 41 -9.15 9.51 3.22
CA GLU A 41 -10.54 9.71 2.79
C GLU A 41 -10.74 9.34 1.33
N ILE A 42 -9.85 9.77 0.44
CA ILE A 42 -9.85 9.40 -0.98
C ILE A 42 -9.77 7.89 -1.14
N LEU A 43 -8.85 7.23 -0.43
CA LEU A 43 -8.69 5.78 -0.50
C LEU A 43 -9.93 5.03 0.02
N LYS A 44 -10.57 5.50 1.09
CA LYS A 44 -11.83 4.93 1.59
C LYS A 44 -12.97 5.09 0.57
N ASN A 45 -13.02 6.20 -0.15
CA ASN A 45 -14.01 6.42 -1.20
C ASN A 45 -13.75 5.55 -2.44
N LEU A 46 -12.48 5.38 -2.81
CA LEU A 46 -12.07 4.48 -3.90
C LEU A 46 -12.33 3.01 -3.57
N PHE A 47 -12.25 2.63 -2.30
CA PHE A 47 -12.29 1.24 -1.83
C PHE A 47 -13.25 1.05 -0.65
N PRO A 48 -14.57 1.06 -0.89
CA PRO A 48 -15.55 1.29 0.17
C PRO A 48 -15.88 0.11 1.10
N THR A 49 -15.53 -1.15 0.80
CA THR A 49 -16.16 -2.27 1.56
C THR A 49 -15.34 -3.52 1.91
N ASP A 50 -14.21 -3.85 1.28
CA ASP A 50 -13.50 -5.13 1.57
C ASP A 50 -11.98 -4.98 1.82
N ASP A 51 -11.47 -3.74 1.79
CA ASP A 51 -10.05 -3.47 1.82
C ASP A 51 -9.61 -2.98 3.21
N VAL A 52 -8.54 -3.56 3.75
CA VAL A 52 -8.03 -3.18 5.07
C VAL A 52 -7.07 -2.01 4.93
N LEU A 53 -7.44 -0.86 5.51
CA LEU A 53 -6.62 0.34 5.52
C LEU A 53 -6.08 0.63 6.92
N VAL A 54 -4.76 0.63 7.06
CA VAL A 54 -4.06 0.95 8.31
C VAL A 54 -3.13 2.14 8.07
N SER A 55 -3.24 3.20 8.86
CA SER A 55 -2.35 4.36 8.75
C SER A 55 -1.40 4.43 9.94
N GLU A 56 -0.10 4.61 9.69
CA GLU A 56 0.92 4.73 10.72
C GLU A 56 1.96 5.78 10.30
N GLY A 57 2.14 6.84 11.09
CA GLY A 57 3.04 7.93 10.72
C GLY A 57 2.65 8.56 9.38
N LYS A 58 3.58 8.57 8.40
CA LYS A 58 3.36 9.06 7.02
C LYS A 58 2.90 7.98 6.04
N ASP A 59 2.82 6.74 6.52
CA ASP A 59 2.58 5.58 5.70
C ASP A 59 1.13 5.10 5.87
N ILE A 60 0.55 4.64 4.78
CA ILE A 60 -0.77 4.03 4.71
C ILE A 60 -0.60 2.66 4.07
N LEU A 61 -0.97 1.61 4.79
CA LEU A 61 -1.06 0.25 4.29
C LEU A 61 -2.49 0.01 3.81
N LEU A 62 -2.62 -0.51 2.59
CA LEU A 62 -3.88 -0.93 1.99
C LEU A 62 -3.74 -2.38 1.55
N LEU A 63 -4.48 -3.28 2.19
CA LEU A 63 -4.62 -4.67 1.77
C LEU A 63 -5.86 -4.80 0.90
N LYS A 64 -5.69 -5.31 -0.32
CA LYS A 64 -6.75 -5.42 -1.30
C LYS A 64 -6.87 -6.83 -1.86
N TYR A 65 -8.11 -7.28 -2.03
CA TYR A 65 -8.44 -8.51 -2.76
C TYR A 65 -8.65 -8.17 -4.22
N LEU A 66 -7.88 -8.80 -5.10
CA LEU A 66 -7.87 -8.55 -6.53
C LEU A 66 -8.17 -9.82 -7.29
N ASP A 67 -8.88 -9.69 -8.40
CA ASP A 67 -8.98 -10.80 -9.33
C ASP A 67 -7.61 -11.00 -10.00
N LYS A 68 -7.21 -12.26 -10.25
CA LYS A 68 -5.92 -12.60 -10.89
C LYS A 68 -5.68 -11.87 -12.23
N LYS A 69 -6.74 -11.37 -12.88
CA LYS A 69 -6.71 -10.67 -14.18
C LYS A 69 -6.65 -9.14 -14.06
N GLU A 70 -6.87 -8.56 -12.89
CA GLU A 70 -6.88 -7.11 -12.73
C GLU A 70 -5.47 -6.51 -12.84
N LYS A 71 -5.39 -5.41 -13.60
CA LYS A 71 -4.15 -4.64 -13.78
C LYS A 71 -3.85 -3.80 -12.55
N SER A 72 -2.59 -3.42 -12.39
CA SER A 72 -2.10 -2.71 -11.21
C SER A 72 -2.87 -1.41 -10.92
N PHE A 73 -3.48 -1.31 -9.74
CA PHE A 73 -4.21 -0.13 -9.26
C PHE A 73 -3.29 1.04 -8.89
N THR A 74 -1.98 0.85 -8.92
CA THR A 74 -0.98 1.86 -8.51
C THR A 74 -1.16 3.18 -9.24
N GLN A 75 -1.38 3.16 -10.56
CA GLN A 75 -1.51 4.37 -11.35
C GLN A 75 -2.82 5.10 -11.04
N MET A 76 -3.92 4.37 -10.94
CA MET A 76 -5.23 4.92 -10.56
C MET A 76 -5.18 5.59 -9.18
N ILE A 77 -4.58 4.93 -8.19
CA ILE A 77 -4.41 5.49 -6.84
C ILE A 77 -3.59 6.77 -6.92
N ARG A 78 -2.47 6.77 -7.66
CA ARG A 78 -1.63 7.95 -7.82
C ARG A 78 -2.39 9.10 -8.47
N ASP A 79 -3.00 8.87 -9.62
CA ASP A 79 -3.67 9.92 -10.39
C ASP A 79 -4.83 10.53 -9.59
N THR A 80 -5.60 9.71 -8.88
CA THR A 80 -6.73 10.18 -8.06
C THR A 80 -6.23 10.99 -6.87
N VAL A 81 -5.27 10.46 -6.11
CA VAL A 81 -4.76 11.14 -4.92
C VAL A 81 -4.07 12.46 -5.28
N GLU A 82 -3.18 12.45 -6.28
CA GLU A 82 -2.45 13.64 -6.70
C GLU A 82 -3.38 14.67 -7.37
N GLY A 83 -4.43 14.22 -8.06
CA GLY A 83 -5.44 15.07 -8.68
C GLY A 83 -6.42 15.73 -7.71
N GLU A 84 -6.83 15.02 -6.65
CA GLU A 84 -7.87 15.49 -5.72
C GLU A 84 -7.34 16.21 -4.49
N SER A 85 -6.13 15.89 -4.02
CA SER A 85 -5.63 16.37 -2.71
C SER A 85 -4.40 17.28 -2.77
N TYR A 86 -3.89 17.61 -3.96
CA TYR A 86 -2.58 18.25 -4.15
C TYR A 86 -1.43 17.56 -3.37
N CYS A 87 -1.63 16.29 -3.00
CA CYS A 87 -0.62 15.50 -2.31
C CYS A 87 0.38 14.95 -3.32
N THR A 88 1.56 14.62 -2.83
CA THR A 88 2.53 13.82 -3.58
C THR A 88 2.74 12.53 -2.82
N ILE A 89 2.60 11.40 -3.50
CA ILE A 89 2.68 10.08 -2.86
C ILE A 89 3.71 9.17 -3.52
N GLN A 90 4.29 8.28 -2.73
CA GLN A 90 5.05 7.13 -3.20
C GLN A 90 4.26 5.86 -2.90
N ILE A 91 4.25 4.91 -3.84
CA ILE A 91 3.50 3.67 -3.70
C ILE A 91 4.43 2.51 -4.00
N SER A 92 4.51 1.55 -3.09
CA SER A 92 5.08 0.22 -3.36
C SER A 92 4.00 -0.85 -3.20
N VAL A 93 4.16 -1.96 -3.91
CA VAL A 93 3.16 -3.04 -3.99
C VAL A 93 3.85 -4.38 -3.85
N SER A 94 3.25 -5.28 -3.07
CA SER A 94 3.76 -6.64 -2.89
C SER A 94 3.50 -7.49 -4.13
N LEU A 95 4.17 -8.65 -4.19
CA LEU A 95 3.68 -9.74 -5.02
C LEU A 95 2.28 -10.19 -4.56
N PRO A 96 1.45 -10.75 -5.46
CA PRO A 96 0.19 -11.35 -5.07
C PRO A 96 0.43 -12.57 -4.17
N PHE A 97 -0.38 -12.72 -3.13
CA PHE A 97 -0.34 -13.85 -2.20
C PHE A 97 -1.75 -14.35 -1.88
N ILE A 98 -1.88 -15.58 -1.39
CA ILE A 98 -3.19 -16.19 -1.10
C ILE A 98 -3.34 -16.38 0.41
N GLU A 99 -2.31 -16.87 1.08
CA GLU A 99 -2.38 -17.22 2.49
C GLU A 99 -2.00 -16.04 3.40
N TRP A 100 -2.69 -15.93 4.53
CA TRP A 100 -2.42 -14.87 5.51
C TRP A 100 -1.01 -14.92 6.12
N LYS A 101 -0.39 -16.10 6.19
CA LYS A 101 0.99 -16.26 6.66
C LYS A 101 2.00 -15.48 5.79
N GLU A 102 1.66 -15.24 4.52
CA GLU A 102 2.49 -14.51 3.55
C GLU A 102 2.39 -12.98 3.75
N LEU A 103 1.43 -12.49 4.56
CA LEU A 103 1.24 -11.05 4.80
C LEU A 103 2.48 -10.38 5.38
N PHE A 104 3.20 -11.07 6.28
CA PHE A 104 4.42 -10.53 6.87
C PHE A 104 5.52 -10.34 5.82
N GLU A 105 5.66 -11.32 4.92
CA GLU A 105 6.61 -11.24 3.82
C GLU A 105 6.23 -10.12 2.85
N ALA A 106 4.95 -10.03 2.46
CA ALA A 106 4.42 -8.94 1.66
C ALA A 106 4.70 -7.56 2.30
N GLY A 107 4.52 -7.45 3.63
CA GLY A 107 4.87 -6.26 4.42
C GLY A 107 6.35 -5.88 4.35
N SER A 108 7.24 -6.87 4.44
CA SER A 108 8.69 -6.67 4.31
C SER A 108 9.08 -6.24 2.88
N GLN A 109 8.48 -6.86 1.86
CA GLN A 109 8.70 -6.54 0.45
C GLN A 109 8.35 -5.08 0.15
N VAL A 110 7.14 -4.64 0.53
CA VAL A 110 6.69 -3.27 0.22
C VAL A 110 7.52 -2.20 0.93
N ARG A 111 7.91 -2.43 2.19
CA ARG A 111 8.75 -1.49 2.93
C ARG A 111 10.15 -1.40 2.32
N THR A 112 10.77 -2.54 2.05
CA THR A 112 12.10 -2.61 1.42
C THR A 112 12.10 -1.91 0.06
N ALA A 113 11.11 -2.20 -0.78
CA ALA A 113 10.98 -1.60 -2.10
C ALA A 113 10.82 -0.06 -2.03
N LEU A 114 10.03 0.43 -1.07
CA LEU A 114 9.80 1.86 -0.89
C LEU A 114 11.07 2.59 -0.42
N GLU A 115 11.79 2.03 0.56
CA GLU A 115 13.03 2.63 1.06
C GLU A 115 14.14 2.63 0.00
N ILE A 116 14.29 1.54 -0.75
CA ILE A 116 15.23 1.47 -1.88
C ILE A 116 14.85 2.52 -2.93
N GLY A 117 13.58 2.58 -3.31
CA GLY A 117 13.08 3.56 -4.29
C GLY A 117 13.34 5.00 -3.83
N HIS A 118 13.06 5.32 -2.56
CA HIS A 118 13.32 6.62 -1.98
C HIS A 118 14.82 6.98 -2.02
N PHE A 119 15.70 6.04 -1.65
CA PHE A 119 17.14 6.24 -1.71
C PHE A 119 17.63 6.57 -3.13
N PHE A 120 17.19 5.82 -4.14
CA PHE A 120 17.57 6.08 -5.54
C PHE A 120 16.99 7.40 -6.07
N MET A 121 15.76 7.76 -5.72
CA MET A 121 15.17 9.04 -6.13
C MET A 121 15.83 10.24 -5.44
N LYS A 122 16.27 10.09 -4.19
CA LYS A 122 17.01 11.15 -3.48
C LYS A 122 18.42 11.32 -4.02
N ASN A 123 19.11 10.23 -4.34
CA ASN A 123 20.50 10.27 -4.83
C ASN A 123 20.62 10.57 -6.32
N SER A 124 19.61 10.26 -7.13
CA SER A 124 19.55 10.71 -8.54
C SER A 124 19.51 12.24 -8.65
N LYS A 125 18.99 12.95 -7.64
CA LYS A 125 19.09 14.43 -7.55
C LYS A 125 20.48 14.95 -7.15
N ILE A 126 21.36 14.10 -6.58
CA ILE A 126 22.69 14.48 -6.08
C ILE A 126 23.81 14.14 -7.10
N LEU A 127 23.50 13.43 -8.19
CA LEU A 127 24.45 13.19 -9.28
C LEU A 127 24.58 14.42 -10.20
N ASN A 128 25.24 15.46 -9.69
CA ASN A 128 25.94 16.42 -10.53
C ASN A 128 27.42 16.05 -10.55
N THR A 129 27.75 14.96 -11.23
CA THR A 129 29.13 14.72 -11.66
C THR A 129 29.38 15.64 -12.85
N LYS A 130 29.94 16.83 -12.58
CA LYS A 130 30.71 17.54 -13.59
C LYS A 130 31.78 16.58 -14.09
N ILE A 131 31.67 16.17 -15.34
CA ILE A 131 32.79 15.65 -16.13
C ILE A 131 33.37 16.84 -16.88
#